data_AF-A0AAV8WYI0-F1
#
_entry.id   AF-A0AAV8WYI0-F1
#
_cell.length_a   1.000
_cell.length_b   1.000
_cell.length_c   1.000
_cell.angle_alpha   90.00
_cell.angle_beta   90.00
_cell.angle_gamma   90.00
#
_symmetry.space_group_name_H-M   'P 1'
#
loop_
_entity.id
_entity.type
_entity.pdbx_description
1 polymer ?
#
loop_
_entity_poly.entity_id
_entity_poly.type
_entity_poly.pdbx_seq_one_letter_code
_entity_poly.pdbx_strand_id
1 'polypeptide(L)' 'MSGAVGKANKPQLRGLLHSQIKVNILLASVVAVGAALGQYFFVNNERKRVYAEFYKNYDIEKAFNTIRNKGLFDSCEPDN' A
#
# COMPACT_ATOMS: atom_id res chain seq x y z
N MET A 1 43.35 -43.66 5.45
CA MET A 1 42.37 -42.57 5.31
C MET A 1 42.56 -41.95 3.92
N SER A 2 41.97 -42.53 2.88
CA SER A 2 41.92 -41.88 1.56
C SER A 2 40.46 -41.84 1.16
N GLY A 3 39.83 -40.68 1.36
CA GLY A 3 38.41 -40.47 1.18
C GLY A 3 38.04 -40.60 -0.30
N ALA A 4 36.93 -41.30 -0.57
CA ALA A 4 36.37 -41.38 -1.90
C ALA A 4 36.04 -39.96 -2.41
N VAL A 5 36.83 -39.47 -3.36
CA VAL A 5 36.51 -38.23 -4.08
C VAL A 5 35.31 -38.54 -4.98
N GLY A 6 34.13 -38.11 -4.55
CA GLY A 6 32.91 -38.26 -5.33
C GLY A 6 33.00 -37.51 -6.66
N LYS A 7 32.75 -38.19 -7.78
CA LYS A 7 32.63 -37.55 -9.10
C LYS A 7 31.42 -36.62 -9.08
N ALA A 8 31.65 -35.32 -9.28
CA ALA A 8 30.56 -34.35 -9.41
C ALA A 8 29.76 -34.59 -10.70
N ASN A 9 28.44 -34.61 -10.60
CA ASN A 9 27.55 -34.70 -11.76
C ASN A 9 27.69 -33.43 -12.63
N LYS A 10 27.60 -33.59 -13.95
CA LYS A 10 27.71 -32.44 -14.87
C LYS A 10 26.59 -31.44 -14.59
N PRO A 11 26.92 -30.17 -14.29
CA PRO A 11 25.92 -29.13 -14.08
C PRO A 11 25.29 -28.70 -15.41
N GLN A 12 24.16 -27.99 -15.33
CA GLN A 12 23.54 -27.40 -16.51
C GLN A 12 24.36 -26.19 -16.99
N LEU A 13 24.83 -26.23 -18.24
CA LEU A 13 25.69 -25.18 -18.83
C LEU A 13 24.98 -24.32 -19.89
N ARG A 14 23.71 -24.62 -20.20
CA ARG A 14 22.93 -23.94 -21.24
C ARG A 14 21.55 -23.58 -20.72
N GLY A 15 20.95 -22.52 -21.26
CA GLY A 15 19.60 -22.09 -20.92
C GLY A 15 19.43 -21.51 -19.51
N LEU A 16 20.53 -21.20 -18.81
CA LEU A 16 20.51 -20.66 -17.45
C LEU A 16 19.73 -19.34 -17.37
N LEU A 17 19.94 -18.44 -18.33
CA LEU A 17 19.24 -17.16 -18.40
C LEU A 17 17.72 -17.35 -18.54
N HIS A 18 17.28 -18.22 -19.45
CA HIS A 18 15.86 -18.48 -19.66
C HIS A 18 15.21 -19.11 -18.42
N SER A 19 15.91 -20.01 -17.73
CA SER A 19 15.46 -20.56 -16.45
C SER A 19 15.29 -19.47 -15.39
N GLN A 20 16.26 -18.56 -15.27
CA GLN A 20 16.22 -17.47 -14.31
C GLN A 20 15.08 -16.48 -14.61
N ILE A 21 14.89 -16.11 -15.88
CA ILE A 21 13.84 -15.18 -16.30
C ILE A 21 12.46 -15.71 -15.92
N LYS A 22 12.18 -17.01 -16.14
CA LYS A 22 10.90 -17.62 -15.76
C LYS A 22 10.61 -17.48 -14.28
N VAL A 23 11.60 -17.78 -13.44
CA VAL A 23 11.46 -17.66 -11.97
C VAL A 23 11.27 -16.20 -11.57
N ASN A 24 12.07 -15.29 -12.14
CA ASN A 24 12.00 -13.87 -11.82
C ASN A 24 10.66 -13.24 -12.21
N ILE A 25 10.09 -13.60 -13.37
CA ILE A 25 8.77 -13.10 -13.80
C ILE A 25 7.66 -13.57 -12.86
N LEU A 26 7.71 -14.84 -12.44
CA LEU A 26 6.75 -15.37 -11.48
C LEU A 26 6.84 -14.63 -10.14
N LEU A 27 8.06 -14.47 -9.62
CA LEU A 27 8.31 -13.77 -8.37
C LEU A 27 7.88 -12.30 -8.45
N ALA A 28 8.24 -11.60 -9.54
CA ALA A 28 7.87 -10.21 -9.75
C ALA A 28 6.35 -10.03 -9.78
N SER A 29 5.63 -10.94 -10.44
CA SER A 29 4.17 -10.93 -10.49
C SER A 29 3.55 -11.08 -9.11
N VAL A 30 4.05 -12.04 -8.31
CA VAL A 30 3.56 -12.27 -6.94
C VAL A 30 3.82 -11.06 -6.06
N VAL A 31 5.02 -10.47 -6.13
CA VAL A 31 5.38 -9.28 -5.34
C VAL A 31 4.53 -8.08 -5.74
N ALA A 32 4.30 -7.88 -7.04
CA ALA A 32 3.46 -6.78 -7.53
C ALA A 32 2.01 -6.91 -7.04
N VAL A 33 1.42 -8.10 -7.09
CA VAL A 33 0.08 -8.37 -6.56
C VAL A 33 0.05 -8.15 -5.05
N GLY A 34 1.05 -8.66 -4.31
CA GLY A 34 1.17 -8.45 -2.88
C GLY A 34 1.24 -6.97 -2.50
N ALA A 35 2.03 -6.18 -3.21
CA ALA A 35 2.13 -4.74 -3.02
C ALA A 35 0.80 -4.02 -3.30
N ALA A 36 0.11 -4.38 -4.38
CA ALA A 36 -1.18 -3.80 -4.73
C ALA A 36 -2.25 -4.08 -3.67
N LEU A 37 -2.33 -5.32 -3.19
CA LEU A 37 -3.24 -5.70 -2.12
C LEU A 37 -2.87 -4.97 -0.81
N GLY A 38 -1.59 -4.90 -0.47
CA GLY A 38 -1.12 -4.14 0.69
C GLY A 38 -1.55 -2.67 0.62
N GLN A 39 -1.36 -2.01 -0.51
CA GLN A 39 -1.82 -0.63 -0.71
C GLN A 39 -3.33 -0.53 -0.53
N TYR A 40 -4.10 -1.42 -1.17
CA TYR A 40 -5.56 -1.40 -1.10
C TYR A 40 -6.09 -1.51 0.34
N PHE A 41 -5.61 -2.50 1.10
CA PHE A 41 -6.13 -2.74 2.45
C PHE A 41 -5.61 -1.72 3.47
N PHE A 42 -4.31 -1.43 3.48
CA PHE A 42 -3.73 -0.60 4.54
C PHE A 42 -3.91 0.89 4.33
N VAL A 43 -4.01 1.34 3.08
CA VAL A 43 -4.08 2.78 2.78
C VAL A 43 -5.43 3.17 2.20
N ASN A 44 -5.90 2.49 1.14
CA ASN A 44 -7.14 2.94 0.48
C ASN A 44 -8.38 2.70 1.34
N ASN A 45 -8.51 1.51 1.92
CA ASN A 45 -9.66 1.20 2.77
C ASN A 45 -9.64 2.03 4.05
N GLU A 46 -8.47 2.20 4.67
CA GLU A 46 -8.35 3.03 5.87
C GLU A 46 -8.76 4.48 5.60
N ARG A 47 -8.24 5.08 4.51
CA ARG A 47 -8.67 6.42 4.10
C ARG A 47 -10.18 6.49 3.92
N LYS A 48 -10.76 5.59 3.13
CA LYS A 48 -12.22 5.57 2.89
C LYS A 48 -13.00 5.45 4.20
N ARG A 49 -12.54 4.62 5.13
CA ARG A 49 -13.15 4.45 6.46
C ARG A 49 -13.11 5.75 7.26
N VAL A 50 -11.96 6.40 7.35
CA VAL A 50 -11.79 7.66 8.10
C VAL A 50 -12.70 8.75 7.54
N TYR A 51 -12.75 8.91 6.21
CA TYR A 51 -13.68 9.88 5.60
C TYR A 51 -15.14 9.52 5.87
N ALA A 52 -15.52 8.25 5.74
CA ALA A 52 -16.89 7.81 6.01
C ALA A 52 -17.28 8.04 7.48
N GLU A 53 -16.38 7.77 8.42
CA GLU A 53 -16.59 7.96 9.85
C GLU A 53 -16.72 9.45 10.20
N PHE A 54 -15.89 10.30 9.60
CA PHE A 54 -15.99 11.75 9.77
C PHE A 54 -17.38 12.25 9.34
N TYR A 55 -17.81 11.93 8.11
CA TYR A 55 -19.09 12.41 7.58
C TYR A 55 -20.31 11.75 8.20
N LYS A 56 -20.17 10.60 8.87
CA LYS A 56 -21.31 9.89 9.49
C LYS A 56 -22.05 10.74 10.53
N ASN A 57 -21.31 11.52 11.30
CA ASN A 57 -21.85 12.35 12.38
C ASN A 57 -21.47 13.84 12.21
N TYR A 58 -21.04 14.24 11.00
CA TYR A 58 -20.61 15.61 10.75
C TYR A 58 -21.81 16.55 10.62
N ASP A 59 -21.93 17.46 11.57
CA ASP A 59 -22.88 18.56 11.53
C ASP A 59 -22.20 19.80 10.94
N ILE A 60 -22.64 20.17 9.74
CA ILE A 60 -22.08 21.27 8.95
C ILE A 60 -22.35 22.61 9.64
N GLU A 61 -23.52 22.81 10.24
CA GLU A 61 -23.90 24.07 10.87
C GLU A 61 -23.08 24.29 12.15
N LYS A 62 -22.90 23.24 12.95
CA LYS A 62 -22.03 23.31 14.13
C LYS A 62 -20.59 23.63 13.77
N ALA A 63 -20.06 22.98 12.73
CA ALA A 63 -18.69 23.23 12.26
C ALA A 63 -18.54 24.64 11.70
N PHE A 64 -19.52 25.10 10.91
CA PHE A 64 -19.59 26.46 10.39
C PHE A 64 -19.60 27.50 11.51
N ASN A 65 -20.51 27.37 12.48
CA ASN A 65 -20.60 28.31 13.61
C ASN A 65 -19.31 28.32 14.45
N THR A 66 -18.65 27.17 14.61
CA THR A 66 -17.35 27.09 15.28
C THR A 66 -16.26 27.90 14.55
N ILE A 67 -16.26 27.90 13.22
CA ILE A 67 -15.29 28.64 12.40
C ILE A 67 -15.66 30.12 12.32
N ARG A 68 -16.96 30.42 12.17
CA ARG A 68 -17.53 31.77 12.16
C ARG A 68 -17.23 32.51 13.45
N ASN A 69 -17.42 31.86 14.60
CA ASN A 69 -17.17 32.46 15.90
C ASN A 69 -15.68 32.66 16.20
N LYS A 70 -14.80 32.01 15.45
CA LYS A 70 -13.36 32.28 15.49
C LYS A 70 -12.95 33.47 14.60
N GLY A 71 -13.89 34.10 13.89
CA GLY A 71 -13.64 35.27 13.05
C GLY A 71 -12.82 34.96 11.79
N LEU A 72 -12.83 33.71 11.29
CA LEU A 72 -12.12 33.36 10.06
C LEU A 72 -12.86 33.76 8.78
N PHE A 73 -14.18 33.98 8.86
CA PHE A 73 -14.97 34.36 7.70
C PHE A 73 -15.00 35.89 7.56
N ASP A 74 -14.71 36.36 6.36
CA ASP A 74 -14.86 37.77 5.97
C ASP A 74 -16.33 38.09 5.57
N SER A 75 -17.05 37.07 5.10
CA SER A 75 -18.45 37.22 4.66
C SER A 75 -19.49 37.13 5.78
N CYS A 76 -19.10 36.65 6.97
CA CYS A 76 -20.03 36.38 8.07
C CYS A 76 -19.36 36.73 9.40
N GLU A 77 -19.94 37.69 10.12
CA GLU A 77 -19.46 38.09 11.45
C GLU A 77 -19.76 37.01 12.50
N PRO A 78 -18.95 36.87 13.57
CA PRO A 78 -19.24 35.99 14.70
C PRO A 78 -20.67 36.19 15.24
N ASP A 79 -21.36 35.10 15.61
CA ASP A 79 -22.59 35.23 16.40
C ASP A 79 -22.19 35.71 17.81
N ASN A 80 -22.16 37.03 18.01
CA ASN A 80 -22.08 37.65 19.33
C ASN A 80 -23.41 37.49 20.07
#